data_AF-A0A7W1YJQ0-F1
#
_entry.id   AF-A0A7W1YJQ0-F1
#
_cell.length_a   1.000
_cell.length_b   1.000
_cell.length_c   1.000
_cell.angle_alpha   90.00
_cell.angle_beta   90.00
_cell.angle_gamma   90.00
#
_symmetry.space_group_name_H-M   'P 1'
#
loop_
_entity.id
_entity.type
_entity.pdbx_description
1 polymer ?
#
loop_
_entity_poly.entity_id
_entity_poly.type
_entity_poly.pdbx_seq_one_letter_code
_entity_poly.pdbx_strand_id
1 'polypeptide(L)' 'MFTKDLERLVRSMNAQRLDPEYIRYYIVDTYQLTAKQVDEIFALVGVGLKKSRQPGARIAPKRPEFH' A
#
# COMPACT_ATOMS: atom_id res chain seq x y z
N MET A 1 -17.56 4.46 14.18
CA MET A 1 -16.41 4.37 15.10
C MET A 1 -15.75 2.99 15.02
N PHE A 2 -15.41 2.53 13.81
CA PHE A 2 -14.70 1.26 13.56
C PHE A 2 -13.51 1.44 12.58
N THR A 3 -13.36 2.65 12.04
CA THR A 3 -12.48 2.96 10.92
C THR A 3 -11.01 3.01 11.34
N LYS A 4 -10.67 3.62 12.48
CA LYS A 4 -9.26 3.80 12.88
C LYS A 4 -8.52 2.48 13.18
N ASP A 5 -9.17 1.53 13.85
CA ASP A 5 -8.56 0.23 14.15
C ASP A 5 -8.40 -0.62 12.88
N LEU A 6 -9.40 -0.56 11.99
CA LEU A 6 -9.36 -1.23 10.70
C LEU A 6 -8.28 -0.65 9.77
N GLU A 7 -8.10 0.67 9.75
CA GLU A 7 -7.00 1.33 9.05
C GLU A 7 -5.63 0.87 9.57
N ARG A 8 -5.48 0.74 10.90
CA ARG A 8 -4.25 0.23 11.52
C ARG A 8 -3.99 -1.23 11.16
N LEU A 9 -5.02 -2.06 11.13
CA LEU A 9 -4.92 -3.46 10.72
C LEU A 9 -4.48 -3.58 9.26
N VAL A 10 -5.19 -2.93 8.34
CA VAL A 10 -4.89 -2.93 6.91
C VAL A 10 -3.47 -2.38 6.65
N ARG A 11 -3.06 -1.32 7.37
CA ARG A 11 -1.70 -0.79 7.30
C ARG A 11 -0.66 -1.80 7.74
N SER A 12 -0.91 -2.53 8.83
CA SER A 12 -0.02 -3.56 9.36
C SER A 12 0.09 -4.77 8.42
N MET A 13 -1.02 -5.17 7.79
CA MET A 13 -1.04 -6.22 6.77
C MET A 13 -0.26 -5.81 5.52
N ASN A 14 -0.44 -4.57 5.06
CA ASN A 14 0.32 -4.02 3.94
C ASN A 14 1.83 -3.87 4.26
N ALA A 15 2.18 -3.50 5.50
CA ALA A 15 3.57 -3.44 5.95
C ALA A 15 4.26 -4.82 5.96
N GLN A 16 3.49 -5.88 6.23
CA GLN A 16 3.92 -7.27 6.09
C GLN A 16 4.03 -7.74 4.62
N ARG A 17 3.74 -6.84 3.66
CA ARG A 17 3.74 -7.13 2.21
C ARG A 17 2.77 -8.24 1.82
N LEU A 18 1.68 -8.40 2.56
CA LEU A 18 0.59 -9.27 2.14
C LEU A 18 -0.01 -8.75 0.84
N ASP A 19 -0.50 -9.68 0.03
CA ASP A 19 -1.09 -9.33 -1.26
C ASP A 19 -2.35 -8.47 -1.07
N PRO A 20 -2.50 -7.34 -1.79
CA PRO A 20 -3.68 -6.48 -1.68
C PRO A 20 -5.01 -7.21 -1.93
N GLU A 21 -5.04 -8.19 -2.83
CA GLU A 21 -6.25 -9.00 -3.07
C GLU A 21 -6.55 -9.86 -1.86
N TYR A 22 -5.53 -10.49 -1.26
CA TYR A 22 -5.70 -11.25 -0.02
C TYR A 22 -6.24 -10.38 1.12
N ILE A 23 -5.66 -9.18 1.32
CA ILE A 23 -6.13 -8.24 2.34
C ILE A 23 -7.59 -7.87 2.09
N ARG A 24 -7.98 -7.62 0.82
CA ARG A 24 -9.36 -7.32 0.42
C ARG A 24 -10.30 -8.45 0.79
N TYR A 25 -10.00 -9.69 0.39
CA TYR A 25 -10.83 -10.84 0.71
C TYR A 25 -10.98 -11.02 2.22
N TYR A 26 -9.88 -10.94 2.97
CA TYR A 26 -9.89 -11.12 4.42
C TYR A 26 -10.80 -10.11 5.14
N ILE A 27 -10.70 -8.81 4.81
CA ILE A 27 -11.49 -7.78 5.50
C ILE A 27 -12.95 -7.75 5.06
N VAL A 28 -13.27 -8.10 3.81
CA VAL A 28 -14.66 -8.26 3.35
C VAL A 28 -15.32 -9.41 4.11
N ASP A 29 -14.65 -10.55 4.18
CA ASP A 29 -15.19 -11.76 4.82
C ASP A 29 -15.30 -11.58 6.35
N THR A 30 -14.21 -11.15 6.99
CA THR A 30 -14.13 -11.06 8.47
C THR A 30 -15.00 -9.94 9.05
N TYR A 31 -15.05 -8.79 8.39
CA TYR A 31 -15.74 -7.60 8.90
C TYR A 31 -17.04 -7.28 8.16
N GLN A 32 -17.45 -8.15 7.23
CA GLN A 32 -18.68 -8.01 6.44
C GLN A 32 -18.76 -6.65 5.73
N LEU A 33 -17.60 -6.15 5.26
CA LEU A 33 -17.49 -4.85 4.64
C LEU A 33 -17.95 -4.90 3.18
N THR A 34 -18.61 -3.84 2.75
CA THR A 34 -18.92 -3.67 1.33
C THR A 34 -17.65 -3.37 0.53
N ALA A 35 -17.65 -3.73 -0.76
CA ALA A 35 -16.55 -3.41 -1.67
C ALA A 35 -16.18 -1.92 -1.65
N LYS A 36 -17.18 -1.03 -1.58
CA LYS A 36 -16.99 0.42 -1.53
C LYS A 36 -16.21 0.88 -0.30
N GLN A 37 -16.55 0.34 0.87
CA GLN A 37 -15.84 0.66 2.13
C GLN A 37 -14.39 0.19 2.10
N VAL A 38 -14.14 -0.97 1.49
CA VAL A 38 -12.77 -1.49 1.34
C VAL A 38 -11.94 -0.61 0.43
N ASP A 39 -12.50 -0.18 -0.71
CA ASP A 39 -11.83 0.77 -1.61
C ASP A 39 -11.52 2.10 -0.90
N GLU A 40 -12.43 2.63 -0.06
CA GLU A 40 -12.17 3.82 0.75
C GLU A 40 -11.01 3.61 1.74
N ILE A 41 -10.97 2.48 2.44
CA ILE A 41 -9.88 2.15 3.38
C ILE A 41 -8.55 1.96 2.65
N PHE A 42 -8.56 1.30 1.49
CA PHE A 42 -7.37 1.09 0.69
C PHE A 42 -6.80 2.42 0.17
N ALA A 43 -7.67 3.35 -0.24
CA ALA A 43 -7.28 4.70 -0.62
C ALA A 43 -6.66 5.48 0.56
N LEU A 44 -7.26 5.39 1.75
CA LEU A 44 -6.76 6.06 2.97
C LEU A 44 -5.40 5.51 3.43
N VAL A 45 -5.21 4.19 3.34
CA VAL A 45 -3.99 3.51 3.81
C VAL A 45 -2.90 3.45 2.73
N GLY A 46 -3.26 3.65 1.47
CA GLY A 46 -2.36 3.55 0.31
C GLY A 46 -2.01 2.11 -0.07
N VAL A 47 -2.92 1.16 0.16
CA VAL A 47 -2.78 -0.25 -0.26
C VAL A 47 -3.21 -0.37 -1.72
N GLY A 48 -2.46 -1.13 -2.53
CA GLY A 48 -2.85 -1.38 -3.93
C GLY A 48 -2.70 -0.18 -4.88
N LEU A 49 -2.39 1.02 -4.37
CA LEU A 49 -1.74 2.05 -5.16
C LEU A 49 -0.42 1.44 -5.64
N LYS A 50 -0.38 0.98 -6.89
CA LYS A 50 0.87 0.74 -7.58
C LYS A 50 1.69 1.98 -7.32
N LYS A 51 2.71 1.90 -6.45
CA LYS A 51 3.85 2.77 -6.54
C LYS A 51 4.24 2.61 -8.01
N SER A 52 3.94 3.61 -8.83
CA SER A 52 4.65 3.77 -10.09
C SER A 52 6.09 3.60 -9.68
N ARG A 53 6.66 2.46 -10.07
CA ARG A 53 8.09 2.23 -9.96
C ARG A 53 8.68 3.47 -10.61
N GLN A 54 9.29 4.38 -9.86
CA GLN A 54 10.46 5.04 -10.39
C GLN A 54 11.54 3.96 -10.33
N PRO A 55 11.84 3.29 -11.46
CA PRO A 55 12.89 2.30 -11.49
C PRO A 55 14.19 3.09 -11.50
N GLY A 56 14.89 3.13 -10.36
CA GLY A 56 16.30 3.49 -10.34
C GLY A 56 16.67 4.93 -10.72
N ALA A 57 16.32 5.90 -9.88
CA ALA A 57 17.11 7.14 -9.78
C ALA A 57 18.49 6.84 -9.16
N ARG A 58 19.29 6.02 -9.86
CA ARG A 58 20.75 5.94 -9.75
C ARG A 58 21.28 6.21 -11.16
N ILE A 59 21.26 7.48 -11.56
CA ILE A 59 22.21 7.96 -12.55
C ILE A 59 23.58 7.99 -11.87
N ALA A 60 24.40 6.97 -12.13
CA ALA A 60 25.85 7.03 -11.94
C ALA A 60 26.49 7.75 -13.14
N PRO A 61 27.77 8.19 -13.12
CA PRO A 61 28.69 8.43 -12.00
C PRO A 61 29.19 9.90 -11.94
N LYS A 62 29.91 10.26 -10.87
CA LYS A 62 30.66 11.52 -10.74
C LYS A 62 31.69 11.68 -11.88
N ARG A 63 31.67 12.81 -12.58
CA ARG A 63 32.87 13.36 -13.22
C ARG A 63 33.32 14.58 -12.41
N PRO A 64 34.55 14.60 -11.90
CA PRO A 64 35.36 15.79 -11.93
C PRO A 64 36.46 15.59 -12.98
N GLU A 65 36.34 16.45 -13.99
CA GLU A 65 37.32 16.86 -14.98
C GLU A 65 38.67 17.19 -14.33
N PHE A 66 39.79 16.60 -14.78
CA PHE A 66 41.15 17.15 -14.58
C PHE A 66 42.10 16.71 -15.70
N HIS A 67 42.58 17.74 -16.42
CA HIS A 67 43.75 17.94 -17.30
C HIS A 67 44.35 16.79 -18.13
#